data_AF-A0A5Y3WC43-F1
#
_entry.id   AF-A0A5Y3WC43-F1
#
_cell.length_a   1.000
_cell.length_b   1.000
_cell.length_c   1.000
_cell.angle_alpha   90.00
_cell.angle_beta   90.00
_cell.angle_gamma   90.00
#
_symmetry.space_group_name_H-M   'P 1'
#
loop_
_entity.id
_entity.type
_entity.pdbx_description
1 polymer ?
#
loop_
_entity_poly.entity_id
_entity_poly.type
_entity_poly.pdbx_seq_one_letter_code
_entity_poly.pdbx_strand_id
1 'polypeptide(L)'
;GLNTTYFNHSGFTEKGGNGWNNITLDNSENWSNQIYANAEISKMFDIYRKTELTLTASVMYQYELMNSDSWAENYTVLDSHRVMSPPVKKHSGGLMTGFLNAAVNINRQTDIVAGVYLNTDGDNMFGGTVRYTF
;
A
#
# COMPACT_ATOMS: atom_id res chain seq x y z
N GLY A 1 -11.89 5.58 8.21
CA GLY A 1 -11.33 5.01 9.44
C GLY A 1 -9.98 5.64 9.73
N LEU A 2 -9.26 5.02 10.67
CA LEU A 2 -7.86 5.33 10.98
C LEU A 2 -7.04 4.07 10.70
N ASN A 3 -5.91 4.23 10.03
CA ASN A 3 -4.90 3.20 9.87
C ASN A 3 -3.61 3.66 10.56
N THR A 4 -3.04 2.82 11.41
CA THR A 4 -1.79 3.12 12.13
C THR A 4 -0.77 2.06 11.77
N THR A 5 0.36 2.50 11.25
CA THR A 5 1.46 1.61 10.86
C THR A 5 2.69 1.92 11.70
N TYR A 6 3.27 0.90 12.33
CA TYR A 6 4.53 1.01 13.06
C TYR A 6 5.67 0.48 12.20
N PHE A 7 6.73 1.25 12.07
CA PHE A 7 7.96 0.88 11.38
C PHE A 7 9.10 0.87 12.39
N ASN A 8 9.84 -0.23 12.41
CA ASN A 8 11.07 -0.34 13.18
C ASN A 8 12.10 -1.11 12.36
N HIS A 9 13.33 -0.63 12.35
CA HIS A 9 14.46 -1.49 12.04
C HIS A 9 15.60 -1.26 13.03
N SER A 10 16.35 -2.33 13.25
CA SER A 10 17.59 -2.27 14.02
C SER A 10 18.66 -1.57 13.19
N GLY A 11 19.50 -0.79 13.88
CA GLY A 11 20.71 -0.25 13.27
C GLY A 11 21.74 -1.36 13.02
N PHE A 12 22.59 -1.16 12.04
CA PHE A 12 23.71 -2.05 11.78
C PHE A 12 24.93 -1.27 11.29
N THR A 13 26.11 -1.81 11.57
CA THR A 13 27.36 -1.32 11.01
C THR A 13 28.01 -2.43 10.19
N GLU A 14 28.13 -2.20 8.89
CA GLU A 14 28.86 -3.09 8.00
C GLU A 14 30.31 -2.60 7.88
N LYS A 15 31.25 -3.45 8.31
CA LYS A 15 32.68 -3.14 8.19
C LYS A 15 33.13 -3.27 6.74
N GLY A 16 33.63 -2.19 6.15
CA GLY A 16 34.05 -2.18 4.75
C GLY A 16 32.91 -2.39 3.74
N GLY A 17 31.67 -2.00 4.06
CA GLY A 17 30.48 -2.27 3.24
C GLY A 17 30.50 -1.72 1.81
N ASN A 18 31.44 -0.82 1.48
CA ASN A 18 31.72 -0.40 0.10
C ASN A 18 33.16 -0.67 -0.37
N GLY A 19 33.94 -1.45 0.39
CA GLY A 19 35.36 -1.73 0.16
C GLY A 19 36.35 -0.68 0.66
N TRP A 20 35.88 0.49 1.12
CA TRP A 20 36.75 1.61 1.53
C TRP A 20 36.48 2.10 2.96
N ASN A 21 35.22 2.14 3.41
CA ASN A 21 34.83 2.54 4.76
C ASN A 21 33.66 1.70 5.30
N ASN A 22 33.39 1.86 6.60
CA ASN A 22 32.23 1.24 7.23
C ASN A 22 30.96 2.01 6.83
N ILE A 23 29.85 1.29 6.68
CA ILE A 23 28.52 1.87 6.51
C ILE A 23 27.78 1.65 7.82
N THR A 24 27.27 2.73 8.42
CA THR A 24 26.42 2.66 9.62
C THR A 24 25.04 3.15 9.27
N LEU A 25 24.04 2.35 9.65
CA LEU A 25 22.64 2.71 9.68
C LEU A 25 22.21 2.70 11.15
N ASP A 26 21.65 3.80 11.63
CA ASP A 26 21.13 3.87 13.00
C ASP A 26 19.79 3.14 13.11
N ASN A 27 19.36 2.82 14.34
CA ASN A 27 18.02 2.28 14.54
C ASN A 27 16.97 3.39 14.35
N SER A 28 15.82 3.02 13.81
CA SER A 28 14.72 3.94 13.54
C SER A 28 13.42 3.33 14.03
N GLU A 29 12.61 4.13 14.73
CA GLU A 29 11.27 3.75 15.18
C GLU A 29 10.30 4.86 14.82
N ASN A 30 9.34 4.56 13.95
CA ASN A 30 8.39 5.55 13.43
C ASN A 30 6.96 5.02 13.49
N TRP A 31 6.02 5.93 13.74
CA TRP A 31 4.59 5.66 13.75
C TRP A 31 3.92 6.52 12.70
N SER A 32 3.29 5.89 11.71
CA SER A 32 2.46 6.52 10.70
C SER A 32 1.00 6.42 11.09
N ASN A 33 0.27 7.52 10.94
CA ASN A 33 -1.14 7.60 11.24
C ASN A 33 -1.84 8.20 10.02
N GLN A 34 -2.71 7.41 9.43
CA GLN A 34 -3.42 7.77 8.22
C GLN A 34 -4.92 7.77 8.50
N ILE A 35 -5.59 8.85 8.12
CA ILE A 35 -7.05 8.87 8.04
C ILE A 35 -7.46 8.48 6.64
N TYR A 36 -8.54 7.72 6.54
CA TYR A 36 -9.10 7.36 5.24
C TYR A 36 -10.62 7.45 5.22
N ALA A 37 -11.16 7.77 4.06
CA ALA A 37 -12.58 7.74 3.78
C ALA A 37 -12.81 6.91 2.52
N ASN A 38 -13.75 5.98 2.57
CA ASN A 38 -14.10 5.13 1.44
C ASN A 38 -15.59 5.26 1.13
N ALA A 39 -15.89 5.29 -0.16
CA ALA A 39 -17.25 5.15 -0.67
C ALA A 39 -17.26 4.00 -1.67
N GLU A 40 -18.24 3.11 -1.54
CA GLU A 40 -18.40 1.94 -2.39
C GLU A 40 -19.82 1.85 -2.89
N ILE A 41 -19.96 1.49 -4.17
CA ILE A 41 -21.22 1.05 -4.75
C ILE A 41 -21.02 -0.33 -5.37
N SER A 42 -21.94 -1.23 -5.05
CA SER A 42 -21.92 -2.61 -5.52
C SER A 42 -23.28 -2.96 -6.11
N LYS A 43 -23.28 -3.65 -7.24
CA LYS A 43 -24.49 -4.14 -7.90
C LYS A 43 -24.34 -5.60 -8.28
N MET A 44 -25.28 -6.41 -7.82
CA MET A 44 -25.35 -7.83 -8.10
C MET A 44 -26.34 -8.11 -9.23
N PHE A 45 -25.99 -9.08 -10.07
CA PHE A 45 -26.76 -9.53 -11.22
C PHE A 45 -26.84 -11.05 -11.21
N ASP A 46 -28.05 -11.59 -11.31
CA ASP A 46 -28.25 -13.01 -11.57
C ASP A 46 -27.98 -13.30 -13.05
N ILE A 47 -26.98 -14.14 -13.34
CA ILE A 47 -26.65 -14.50 -14.73
C ILE A 47 -27.42 -15.76 -15.15
N TYR A 48 -27.18 -16.87 -14.46
CA TYR A 48 -27.74 -18.17 -14.81
C TYR A 48 -27.73 -19.09 -13.59
N ARG A 49 -28.74 -19.96 -13.44
CA ARG A 49 -28.98 -20.88 -12.30
C ARG A 49 -27.78 -21.05 -11.34
N LYS A 50 -27.83 -20.34 -10.21
CA LYS A 50 -26.84 -20.31 -9.11
C LYS A 50 -25.51 -19.58 -9.41
N THR A 51 -25.46 -18.74 -10.43
CA THR A 51 -24.31 -17.90 -10.76
C THR A 51 -24.69 -16.43 -10.63
N GLU A 52 -23.94 -15.71 -9.82
CA GLU A 52 -24.16 -14.29 -9.50
C GLU A 52 -22.91 -13.50 -9.90
N LEU A 53 -23.10 -12.38 -10.58
CA LEU A 53 -22.05 -11.41 -10.89
C LEU A 53 -22.24 -10.16 -10.05
N THR A 54 -21.23 -9.80 -9.28
CA THR A 54 -21.17 -8.55 -8.53
C THR A 54 -20.15 -7.62 -9.17
N LEU A 55 -20.61 -6.44 -9.57
CA LEU A 55 -19.75 -5.35 -10.02
C LEU A 55 -19.65 -4.33 -8.89
N THR A 56 -18.44 -4.01 -8.48
CA THR A 56 -18.14 -3.09 -7.39
C THR A 56 -17.25 -1.97 -7.91
N ALA A 57 -17.65 -0.73 -7.65
CA ALA A 57 -16.83 0.44 -7.84
C ALA A 57 -16.63 1.11 -6.48
N SER A 58 -15.39 1.40 -6.11
CA SER A 58 -15.11 2.13 -4.88
C SER A 58 -14.06 3.21 -5.10
N VAL A 59 -14.13 4.23 -4.26
CA VAL A 59 -13.13 5.29 -4.17
C VAL A 59 -12.70 5.39 -2.73
N MET A 60 -11.40 5.52 -2.52
CA MET A 60 -10.81 5.74 -1.22
C MET A 60 -9.93 6.99 -1.27
N TYR A 61 -10.11 7.88 -0.31
CA TYR A 61 -9.19 8.97 -0.03
C TYR A 61 -8.42 8.66 1.25
N GLN A 62 -7.11 8.87 1.22
CA GLN A 62 -6.20 8.64 2.34
C GLN A 62 -5.38 9.90 2.59
N TYR A 63 -5.15 10.25 3.85
CA TYR A 63 -4.32 11.39 4.22
C TYR A 63 -3.42 11.04 5.40
N GLU A 64 -2.11 11.23 5.22
CA GLU A 64 -1.09 11.00 6.24
C GLU A 64 -1.05 12.17 7.22
N LEU A 65 -1.24 11.89 8.50
CA LEU A 65 -1.22 12.89 9.56
C LEU A 65 0.20 13.23 10.01
N MET A 66 1.15 12.33 9.77
CA MET A 66 2.53 12.45 10.24
C MET A 66 3.41 13.09 9.18
N ASN A 67 4.44 13.81 9.62
CA ASN A 67 5.44 14.36 8.74
C ASN A 67 6.50 13.29 8.38
N SER A 68 6.16 12.34 7.52
CA SER A 68 7.08 11.24 7.18
C SER A 68 8.36 11.70 6.45
N ASP A 69 8.37 12.91 5.88
CA ASP A 69 9.57 13.49 5.24
C ASP A 69 10.75 13.60 6.21
N SER A 70 10.50 13.81 7.50
CA SER A 70 11.55 13.88 8.53
C SER A 70 12.14 12.52 8.90
N TRP A 71 11.61 11.42 8.37
CA TRP A 71 12.10 10.06 8.61
C TRP A 71 13.08 9.59 7.54
N ALA A 72 13.47 10.49 6.63
CA ALA A 72 14.50 10.19 5.66
C ALA A 72 15.84 9.96 6.37
N GLU A 73 16.40 8.77 6.20
CA GLU A 73 17.62 8.36 6.91
C GLU A 73 18.87 8.87 6.21
N ASN A 74 19.80 9.42 6.99
CA ASN A 74 21.08 9.90 6.49
C ASN A 74 22.14 8.82 6.72
N TYR A 75 22.87 8.44 5.67
CA TYR A 75 24.07 7.61 5.79
C TYR A 75 25.25 8.28 5.08
N THR A 76 26.45 8.09 5.65
CA THR A 76 27.67 8.74 5.16
C THR A 76 28.54 7.75 4.41
N VAL A 77 28.91 8.09 3.18
CA VAL A 77 29.87 7.33 2.36
C VAL A 77 30.94 8.29 1.85
N LEU A 78 32.20 8.11 2.28
CA LEU A 78 33.34 8.89 1.78
C LEU A 78 33.07 10.42 1.81
N ASP A 79 32.68 10.97 2.97
CA ASP A 79 32.25 12.37 3.18
C ASP A 79 30.99 12.84 2.41
N SER A 80 30.40 11.97 1.60
CA SER A 80 29.11 12.22 0.93
C SER A 80 27.96 11.81 1.84
N HIS A 81 27.11 12.78 2.18
CA HIS A 81 25.85 12.52 2.87
C HIS A 81 24.81 12.05 1.84
N ARG A 82 24.27 10.86 2.04
CA ARG A 82 23.19 10.31 1.22
C ARG A 82 21.94 10.14 2.07
N VAL A 83 20.80 10.47 1.47
CA VAL A 83 19.49 10.42 2.12
C VAL A 83 18.71 9.26 1.51
N MET A 84 18.29 8.29 2.31
CA MET A 84 17.31 7.28 1.91
C MET A 84 15.91 7.87 1.96
N SER A 85 15.06 7.48 1.01
CA SER A 85 13.65 7.87 1.04
C SER A 85 12.98 7.35 2.33
N PRO A 86 12.07 8.13 2.93
CA PRO A 86 11.35 7.69 4.11
C PRO A 86 10.51 6.44 3.80
N PRO A 87 10.22 5.60 4.82
CA PRO A 87 9.48 4.35 4.63
C PRO A 87 8.04 4.56 4.15
N VAL A 88 7.51 5.77 4.33
CA VAL A 88 6.17 6.16 3.88
C VAL A 88 6.29 7.40 2.99
N LYS A 89 5.77 7.29 1.76
CA LYS A 89 5.67 8.41 0.83
C LYS A 89 4.57 9.36 1.31
N LYS A 90 4.91 10.63 1.44
CA LYS A 90 3.96 11.66 1.82
C LYS A 90 3.27 12.22 0.58
N HIS A 91 1.95 12.30 0.64
CA HIS A 91 1.12 12.95 -0.38
C HIS A 91 0.53 14.21 0.24
N SER A 92 1.04 15.39 -0.11
CA SER A 92 0.67 16.66 0.53
C SER A 92 -0.83 16.97 0.44
N GLY A 93 -1.49 16.51 -0.62
CA GLY A 93 -2.95 16.60 -0.81
C GLY A 93 -3.73 15.34 -0.43
N GLY A 94 -3.06 14.34 0.14
CA GLY A 94 -3.60 12.98 0.28
C GLY A 94 -3.55 12.17 -1.02
N LEU A 95 -3.87 10.89 -0.91
CA LEU A 95 -3.88 9.91 -1.99
C LEU A 95 -5.31 9.47 -2.25
N MET A 96 -5.81 9.70 -3.46
CA MET A 96 -7.10 9.15 -3.88
C MET A 96 -6.85 7.92 -4.74
N THR A 97 -7.58 6.84 -4.48
CA THR A 97 -7.51 5.57 -5.20
C THR A 97 -8.90 5.16 -5.64
N GLY A 98 -9.07 4.89 -6.93
CA GLY A 98 -10.28 4.32 -7.51
C GLY A 98 -10.10 2.83 -7.76
N PHE A 99 -11.10 2.03 -7.42
CA PHE A 99 -11.13 0.59 -7.60
C PHE A 99 -12.33 0.19 -8.46
N LEU A 100 -12.12 -0.75 -9.37
CA LEU A 100 -13.18 -1.45 -10.08
C LEU A 100 -12.94 -2.95 -9.93
N ASN A 101 -13.93 -3.64 -9.37
CA ASN A 101 -13.89 -5.07 -9.13
C ASN A 101 -15.09 -5.76 -9.78
N ALA A 102 -14.85 -6.94 -10.34
CA ALA A 102 -15.88 -7.85 -10.82
C ALA A 102 -15.70 -9.20 -10.11
N ALA A 103 -16.74 -9.66 -9.44
CA ALA A 103 -16.77 -10.95 -8.76
C ALA A 103 -17.83 -11.85 -9.39
N VAL A 104 -17.45 -13.05 -9.81
CA VAL A 104 -18.35 -14.10 -10.27
C VAL A 104 -18.41 -15.17 -9.19
N ASN A 105 -19.57 -15.34 -8.58
CA ASN A 105 -19.86 -16.43 -7.67
C ASN A 105 -20.50 -17.54 -8.50
N ILE A 106 -19.77 -18.63 -8.70
CA ILE A 106 -20.25 -19.83 -9.37
C ILE A 106 -20.66 -20.78 -8.25
N ASN A 107 -21.97 -20.99 -8.09
CA ASN A 107 -22.56 -21.75 -6.97
C ASN A 107 -22.17 -21.19 -5.58
N ARG A 108 -22.36 -21.94 -4.49
CA ARG A 108 -22.05 -21.49 -3.11
C ARG A 108 -20.58 -21.70 -2.69
N GLN A 109 -19.71 -22.20 -3.57
CA GLN A 109 -18.38 -22.71 -3.24
C GLN A 109 -17.24 -22.04 -4.01
N THR A 110 -17.51 -21.38 -5.14
CA THR A 110 -16.46 -20.80 -6.00
C THR A 110 -16.69 -19.32 -6.24
N ASP A 111 -15.73 -18.50 -5.84
CA ASP A 111 -15.73 -17.06 -6.08
C ASP A 111 -14.49 -16.68 -6.91
N ILE A 112 -14.71 -16.07 -8.06
CA ILE A 112 -13.64 -15.53 -8.90
C ILE A 112 -13.75 -14.02 -8.87
N VAL A 113 -12.70 -13.34 -8.41
CA VAL A 113 -12.65 -11.88 -8.32
C VAL A 113 -11.52 -11.34 -9.19
N ALA A 114 -11.84 -10.40 -10.07
CA ALA A 114 -10.87 -9.63 -10.83
C ALA A 114 -11.01 -8.16 -10.46
N GLY A 115 -9.89 -7.46 -10.32
CA GLY A 115 -9.85 -6.08 -9.82
C GLY A 115 -8.78 -5.23 -10.48
N VAL A 116 -9.09 -3.96 -10.66
CA VAL A 116 -8.12 -2.95 -11.08
C VAL A 116 -8.21 -1.76 -10.15
N TYR A 117 -7.08 -1.11 -9.93
CA TYR A 117 -7.07 0.19 -9.27
C TYR A 117 -6.08 1.16 -9.90
N LEU A 118 -6.37 2.43 -9.66
CA LEU A 118 -5.59 3.58 -10.08
C LEU A 118 -5.53 4.55 -8.91
N ASN A 119 -4.36 5.13 -8.65
CA ASN A 119 -4.22 6.18 -7.66
C ASN A 119 -3.76 7.51 -8.29
N THR A 120 -3.88 8.60 -7.52
CA THR A 120 -3.54 9.95 -7.98
C THR A 120 -2.04 10.20 -8.16
N ASP A 121 -1.17 9.29 -7.70
CA ASP A 121 0.26 9.37 -8.01
C ASP A 121 0.60 8.80 -9.39
N GLY A 122 -0.38 8.21 -10.08
CA GLY A 122 -0.19 7.54 -11.35
C GLY A 122 0.31 6.10 -11.21
N ASP A 123 0.36 5.56 -9.99
CA ASP A 123 0.64 4.14 -9.78
C ASP A 123 -0.64 3.34 -10.04
N ASN A 124 -0.50 2.37 -10.94
CA ASN A 124 -1.59 1.52 -11.39
C ASN A 124 -1.22 0.08 -11.10
N MET A 125 -2.16 -0.72 -10.59
CA MET A 125 -1.95 -2.15 -10.47
C MET A 125 -3.23 -2.92 -10.80
N PHE A 126 -3.00 -4.03 -11.49
CA PHE A 126 -4.00 -5.01 -11.88
C PHE A 126 -3.82 -6.22 -10.97
N GLY A 127 -4.92 -6.73 -10.41
CA GLY A 127 -4.90 -7.88 -9.51
C GLY A 127 -6.07 -8.81 -9.76
N GLY A 128 -5.89 -10.09 -9.48
CA GLY A 128 -6.96 -11.07 -9.53
C GLY A 128 -6.80 -12.04 -8.38
N THR A 129 -7.93 -12.45 -7.80
CA THR A 129 -7.98 -13.41 -6.70
C THR A 129 -9.02 -14.48 -7.03
N VAL A 130 -8.62 -15.74 -6.96
CA VAL A 130 -9.55 -16.88 -7.03
C VAL A 130 -9.67 -17.45 -5.63
N ARG A 131 -10.90 -17.54 -5.12
CA ARG A 131 -11.18 -18.13 -3.81
C ARG A 131 -12.15 -19.30 -3.97
N TYR A 132 -11.76 -20.44 -3.42
CA TYR A 132 -12.60 -21.63 -3.37
C TYR A 132 -12.85 -22.01 -1.91
N THR A 133 -14.12 -22.16 -1.54
CA THR A 133 -14.56 -22.48 -0.17
C THR A 133 -15.19 -23.87 -0.16
N PHE A 134 -14.67 -24.77 0.67
CA PHE A 134 -15.13 -26.16 0.82
C PHE A 134 -16.31 -26.27 1.78
#